data_AF-A0A0C5VF51-F1
#
_entry.id   AF-A0A0C5VF51-F1
#
_cell.length_a   1.000
_cell.length_b   1.000
_cell.length_c   1.000
_cell.angle_alpha   90.00
_cell.angle_beta   90.00
_cell.angle_gamma   90.00
#
_symmetry.space_group_name_H-M   'P 1'
#
loop_
_entity.id
_entity.type
_entity.pdbx_description
1 polymer ?
#
loop_
_entity_poly.entity_id
_entity_poly.type
_entity_poly.pdbx_seq_one_letter_code
_entity_poly.pdbx_strand_id
1 'polypeptide(L)'
;MIRTKSTYLPLLFAVSSTLLVACNVQYSQSSDNTNGNGNNSQNDSQNNNDNNSGQDDNQNGPDTSSPSPLITTWKVDDANGQVTIYTKGTGYHYTVDWGDGQQDSGITGNASHSYANAGTYSVEISGDFPHPYFCDLSANKAQLRSVEQWGNQQWKSMNSAFEDCSNVVINASDTPNLAQVKDMSRMFYHAESFNQNINDWNVSSVTNMNNLFAGTNAFNQDLSNWDVSAVTSMNGMFSGAKAFNQELNNWDVSAVTDMKGMFSGASSFNRPLNNWNVSAVTSMEGMFAGARSFNKDISTWDVAKVTNMGAMFAGASSFNQDLTNWNVSSVTNMNAMFAGAAMFNQKLNWTVAAVTNMSSMFAAAGAFNQDLNEWDVSAVTTMSSMFAGAYAFNQTLKKWDVGAVEKMDDMFGGVSLSTANYDALLSGWSARSLQSDVIFSAGNSKYSSNAQSAHDVLTDSYNWKMTDGGMN
;
A
#
# COMPACT_ATOMS: atom_id res chain seq x y z
N MET A 1 14.09 -50.07 44.35
CA MET A 1 14.30 -48.63 44.09
C MET A 1 14.35 -48.40 42.59
N ILE A 2 13.29 -47.78 42.05
CA ILE A 2 13.23 -46.82 40.92
C ILE A 2 14.15 -47.16 39.71
N ARG A 3 13.66 -47.57 38.54
CA ARG A 3 12.83 -46.75 37.64
C ARG A 3 12.10 -47.60 36.57
N THR A 4 10.97 -47.06 36.15
CA THR A 4 9.81 -47.57 35.41
C THR A 4 10.03 -47.91 33.93
N LYS A 5 9.34 -48.97 33.48
CA LYS A 5 8.97 -49.22 32.06
C LYS A 5 7.86 -48.24 31.65
N SER A 6 7.86 -47.78 30.40
CA SER A 6 6.63 -47.44 29.70
C SER A 6 6.79 -47.66 28.18
N THR A 7 6.01 -48.62 27.69
CA THR A 7 5.72 -48.95 26.30
C THR A 7 4.53 -48.12 25.84
N TYR A 8 4.61 -47.48 24.67
CA TYR A 8 3.43 -46.94 23.98
C TYR A 8 3.25 -47.63 22.62
N LEU A 9 2.09 -48.27 22.49
CA LEU A 9 1.48 -48.82 21.27
C LEU A 9 0.51 -47.74 20.71
N PRO A 10 0.32 -47.59 19.39
CA PRO A 10 -0.55 -46.56 18.83
C PRO A 10 -2.02 -47.03 18.81
N LEU A 11 -2.96 -46.10 19.01
CA LEU A 11 -4.39 -46.32 18.84
C LEU A 11 -4.95 -45.38 17.76
N LEU A 12 -5.46 -45.99 16.69
CA LEU A 12 -6.42 -45.41 15.73
C LEU A 12 -7.80 -45.29 16.37
N PHE A 13 -8.58 -44.25 16.02
CA PHE A 13 -10.04 -44.18 15.75
C PHE A 13 -10.30 -42.69 15.40
N ALA A 14 -10.80 -42.24 14.25
CA ALA A 14 -11.96 -42.56 13.39
C ALA A 14 -12.86 -41.29 13.30
N VAL A 15 -12.98 -40.81 12.06
CA VAL A 15 -14.10 -40.15 11.37
C VAL A 15 -15.15 -39.35 12.16
N SER A 16 -15.34 -38.09 11.76
CA SER A 16 -16.68 -37.52 11.57
C SER A 16 -16.66 -36.48 10.45
N SER A 17 -17.62 -36.62 9.54
CA SER A 17 -17.78 -35.90 8.29
C SER A 17 -19.16 -35.25 8.26
N THR A 18 -19.21 -33.92 8.10
CA THR A 18 -20.38 -33.16 7.64
C THR A 18 -19.86 -31.94 6.88
N LEU A 19 -19.91 -31.98 5.55
CA LEU A 19 -20.96 -31.40 4.69
C LEU A 19 -20.75 -29.90 4.44
N LEU A 20 -20.13 -29.54 3.32
CA LEU A 20 -20.37 -28.27 2.65
C LEU A 20 -20.54 -28.51 1.15
N VAL A 21 -21.68 -28.05 0.65
CA VAL A 21 -22.20 -28.20 -0.70
C VAL A 21 -21.38 -27.36 -1.67
N ALA A 22 -20.81 -28.00 -2.68
CA ALA A 22 -20.25 -27.34 -3.85
C ALA A 22 -21.38 -27.05 -4.85
N CYS A 23 -21.60 -25.78 -5.17
CA CYS A 23 -22.49 -25.37 -6.26
C CYS A 23 -21.68 -25.36 -7.57
N ASN A 24 -21.90 -26.37 -8.42
CA ASN A 24 -21.41 -26.42 -9.79
C ASN A 24 -22.32 -25.58 -10.68
N VAL A 25 -21.80 -24.51 -11.26
CA VAL A 25 -22.43 -23.83 -12.40
C VAL A 25 -21.82 -24.39 -13.68
N GLN A 26 -22.60 -25.20 -14.40
CA GLN A 26 -22.28 -25.63 -15.76
C GLN A 26 -22.55 -24.48 -16.73
N TYR A 27 -21.51 -24.09 -17.48
CA TYR A 27 -21.61 -23.26 -18.68
C TYR A 27 -22.32 -24.05 -19.79
N SER A 28 -23.42 -23.51 -20.33
CA SER A 28 -23.94 -23.91 -21.63
C SER A 28 -23.22 -23.12 -22.72
N GLN A 29 -22.42 -23.83 -23.52
CA GLN A 29 -22.00 -23.31 -24.82
C GLN A 29 -23.13 -23.54 -25.82
N SER A 30 -23.60 -22.45 -26.45
CA SER A 30 -24.24 -22.56 -27.76
C SER A 30 -23.22 -22.08 -28.79
N SER A 31 -22.94 -22.98 -29.73
CA SER A 31 -22.21 -22.71 -30.95
C SER A 31 -23.25 -22.29 -31.98
N ASP A 32 -22.99 -21.19 -32.68
CA ASP A 32 -23.29 -21.12 -34.10
C ASP A 32 -22.32 -20.15 -34.78
N ASN A 33 -21.59 -20.74 -35.71
CA ASN A 33 -20.67 -20.12 -36.65
C ASN A 33 -21.44 -19.94 -37.96
N THR A 34 -21.39 -18.76 -38.60
CA THR A 34 -20.97 -18.65 -40.02
C THR A 34 -20.99 -17.20 -40.52
N ASN A 35 -19.79 -16.75 -40.89
CA ASN A 35 -19.40 -16.04 -42.11
C ASN A 35 -20.30 -14.94 -42.71
N GLY A 36 -19.70 -13.74 -42.84
CA GLY A 36 -20.10 -12.73 -43.81
C GLY A 36 -19.04 -11.64 -43.95
N ASN A 37 -17.99 -11.92 -44.74
CA ASN A 37 -16.99 -10.95 -45.19
C ASN A 37 -17.63 -10.01 -46.24
N GLY A 38 -17.44 -8.69 -46.13
CA GLY A 38 -18.11 -7.73 -47.02
C GLY A 38 -17.64 -6.29 -46.86
N ASN A 39 -16.59 -5.97 -47.61
CA ASN A 39 -15.96 -4.68 -47.87
C ASN A 39 -16.88 -3.45 -48.08
N ASN A 40 -16.39 -2.30 -47.62
CA ASN A 40 -16.31 -1.00 -48.33
C ASN A 40 -17.42 0.08 -48.22
N SER A 41 -16.92 1.29 -48.00
CA SER A 41 -17.32 2.60 -48.57
C SER A 41 -18.27 3.54 -47.80
N GLN A 42 -17.77 4.79 -47.69
CA GLN A 42 -18.46 6.09 -47.85
C GLN A 42 -19.51 6.46 -46.79
N ASN A 43 -19.25 7.45 -45.93
CA ASN A 43 -19.26 8.89 -46.23
C ASN A 43 -20.45 9.28 -47.11
N ASP A 44 -21.58 9.62 -46.48
CA ASP A 44 -22.44 10.68 -47.02
C ASP A 44 -23.18 11.39 -45.88
N SER A 45 -22.85 12.67 -45.79
CA SER A 45 -23.60 13.73 -45.14
C SER A 45 -24.93 13.96 -45.86
N GLN A 46 -26.07 13.87 -45.17
CA GLN A 46 -27.24 14.67 -45.52
C GLN A 46 -27.97 15.20 -44.27
N ASN A 47 -27.65 16.46 -44.05
CA ASN A 47 -28.48 17.55 -43.56
C ASN A 47 -29.99 17.36 -43.81
N ASN A 48 -30.80 17.50 -42.75
CA ASN A 48 -32.13 18.08 -42.86
C ASN A 48 -32.49 18.76 -41.54
N ASN A 49 -32.43 20.10 -41.57
CA ASN A 49 -33.20 20.97 -40.70
C ASN A 49 -34.70 20.73 -40.95
N ASP A 50 -35.50 20.73 -39.88
CA ASP A 50 -36.49 21.79 -39.71
C ASP A 50 -37.19 21.71 -38.34
N ASN A 51 -37.37 22.91 -37.77
CA ASN A 51 -38.38 23.32 -36.78
C ASN A 51 -38.18 23.02 -35.29
N ASN A 52 -37.39 23.90 -34.68
CA ASN A 52 -37.79 24.79 -33.58
C ASN A 52 -39.17 24.55 -32.92
N SER A 53 -39.15 24.03 -31.71
CA SER A 53 -40.03 24.50 -30.63
C SER A 53 -39.22 24.52 -29.34
N GLY A 54 -38.86 25.72 -28.89
CA GLY A 54 -38.23 25.91 -27.60
C GLY A 54 -39.09 25.34 -26.47
N GLN A 55 -38.46 24.52 -25.64
CA GLN A 55 -38.74 24.46 -24.22
C GLN A 55 -37.39 24.57 -23.50
N ASP A 56 -37.12 25.77 -23.00
CA ASP A 56 -36.32 25.98 -21.81
C ASP A 56 -37.00 25.22 -20.66
N ASP A 57 -36.62 23.97 -20.42
CA ASP A 57 -36.86 23.32 -19.12
C ASP A 57 -35.72 23.69 -18.18
N ASN A 58 -35.70 24.98 -17.84
CA ASN A 58 -35.01 25.49 -16.67
C ASN A 58 -35.85 25.12 -15.43
N GLN A 59 -35.84 23.83 -15.06
CA GLN A 59 -36.38 23.38 -13.77
C GLN A 59 -35.26 23.32 -12.72
N ASN A 60 -34.73 24.49 -12.35
CA ASN A 60 -34.17 24.73 -11.02
C ASN A 60 -35.28 25.22 -10.09
N GLY A 61 -36.33 24.42 -9.94
CA GLY A 61 -37.21 24.54 -8.77
C GLY A 61 -36.46 24.03 -7.54
N PRO A 62 -36.74 24.54 -6.33
CA PRO A 62 -36.23 23.90 -5.12
C PRO A 62 -36.72 22.46 -5.12
N ASP A 63 -35.80 21.50 -5.06
CA ASP A 63 -36.13 20.09 -4.90
C ASP A 63 -36.96 19.94 -3.61
N THR A 64 -38.28 19.77 -3.78
CA THR A 64 -39.24 19.57 -2.69
C THR A 64 -39.41 18.09 -2.34
N SER A 65 -38.45 17.22 -2.70
CA SER A 65 -38.39 15.89 -2.10
C SER A 65 -38.15 16.05 -0.59
N SER A 66 -38.99 15.41 0.22
CA SER A 66 -38.75 15.32 1.67
C SER A 66 -37.32 14.84 1.89
N PRO A 67 -36.54 15.44 2.82
CA PRO A 67 -35.16 15.02 3.05
C PRO A 67 -35.11 13.52 3.30
N SER A 68 -34.42 12.80 2.40
CA SER A 68 -34.22 11.37 2.50
C SER A 68 -33.11 11.15 3.52
N PRO A 69 -33.41 10.54 4.70
CA PRO A 69 -32.44 10.43 5.77
C PRO A 69 -31.31 9.47 5.38
N LEU A 70 -30.16 9.65 6.01
CA LEU A 70 -29.17 8.58 6.14
C LEU A 70 -29.77 7.52 7.07
N ILE A 71 -29.78 6.25 6.65
CA ILE A 71 -30.28 5.14 7.47
C ILE A 71 -29.13 4.19 7.76
N THR A 72 -28.92 3.88 9.03
CA THR A 72 -27.88 2.97 9.52
C THR A 72 -28.45 1.97 10.51
N THR A 73 -27.81 0.80 10.67
CA THR A 73 -28.18 -0.13 11.75
C THR A 73 -27.09 -0.28 12.79
N TRP A 74 -27.52 -0.32 14.05
CA TRP A 74 -26.65 -0.38 15.22
C TRP A 74 -27.04 -1.54 16.11
N LYS A 75 -26.06 -2.30 16.58
CA LYS A 75 -26.23 -3.38 17.55
C LYS A 75 -25.92 -2.87 18.94
N VAL A 76 -26.88 -3.09 19.83
CA VAL A 76 -26.76 -2.91 21.27
C VAL A 76 -26.73 -4.29 21.92
N ASP A 77 -25.62 -4.63 22.57
CA ASP A 77 -25.38 -5.97 23.09
C ASP A 77 -26.03 -6.21 24.46
N ASP A 78 -26.14 -5.16 25.28
CA ASP A 78 -26.66 -5.23 26.65
C ASP A 78 -27.83 -4.26 26.87
N ALA A 79 -28.70 -4.57 27.84
CA ALA A 79 -29.73 -3.64 28.30
C ALA A 79 -29.09 -2.36 28.86
N ASN A 80 -29.66 -1.21 28.55
CA ASN A 80 -29.11 0.12 28.82
C ASN A 80 -27.81 0.44 28.06
N GLY A 81 -27.46 -0.34 27.04
CA GLY A 81 -26.37 0.01 26.13
C GLY A 81 -26.65 1.30 25.39
N GLN A 82 -25.59 2.07 25.12
CA GLN A 82 -25.67 3.39 24.51
C GLN A 82 -25.11 3.36 23.10
N VAL A 83 -25.76 4.07 22.17
CA VAL A 83 -25.20 4.43 20.86
C VAL A 83 -24.89 5.92 20.88
N THR A 84 -23.78 6.31 20.26
CA THR A 84 -23.41 7.72 20.08
C THR A 84 -23.12 8.00 18.61
N ILE A 85 -23.75 9.04 18.07
CA ILE A 85 -23.43 9.63 16.79
C ILE A 85 -22.43 10.75 17.05
N TYR A 86 -21.17 10.53 16.67
CA TYR A 86 -20.13 11.54 16.82
C TYR A 86 -20.11 12.50 15.64
N THR A 87 -19.58 13.70 15.92
CA THR A 87 -19.44 14.81 14.98
C THR A 87 -18.02 15.34 15.02
N LYS A 88 -17.55 15.93 13.93
CA LYS A 88 -16.21 16.51 13.82
C LYS A 88 -16.26 17.80 13.01
N GLY A 89 -15.87 18.91 13.64
CA GLY A 89 -15.93 20.24 13.03
C GLY A 89 -17.26 20.95 13.30
N THR A 90 -17.79 21.65 12.30
CA THR A 90 -18.98 22.53 12.42
C THR A 90 -19.96 22.28 11.28
N GLY A 91 -21.13 22.94 11.33
CA GLY A 91 -22.16 22.82 10.29
C GLY A 91 -23.18 21.72 10.55
N TYR A 92 -23.23 21.20 11.78
CA TYR A 92 -24.24 20.25 12.21
C TYR A 92 -25.50 20.98 12.68
N HIS A 93 -26.64 20.58 12.14
CA HIS A 93 -27.97 20.92 12.64
C HIS A 93 -28.94 19.84 12.21
N TYR A 94 -28.94 18.74 12.95
CA TYR A 94 -29.56 17.49 12.52
C TYR A 94 -30.53 16.92 13.56
N THR A 95 -31.28 15.93 13.11
CA THR A 95 -32.23 15.16 13.89
C THR A 95 -31.87 13.69 13.77
N VAL A 96 -31.93 12.97 14.89
CA VAL A 96 -31.72 11.52 14.96
C VAL A 96 -33.00 10.86 15.45
N ASP A 97 -33.61 10.01 14.62
CA ASP A 97 -34.57 9.01 15.08
C ASP A 97 -33.79 7.75 15.48
N TRP A 98 -33.92 7.33 16.73
CA TRP A 98 -33.16 6.23 17.30
C TRP A 98 -33.74 4.85 16.98
N GLY A 99 -34.89 4.78 16.33
CA GLY A 99 -35.52 3.51 15.92
C GLY A 99 -36.23 2.76 17.05
N ASP A 100 -36.39 3.38 18.22
CA ASP A 100 -37.15 2.86 19.35
C ASP A 100 -38.33 3.79 19.73
N GLY A 101 -38.68 4.72 18.84
CA GLY A 101 -39.72 5.72 19.04
C GLY A 101 -39.27 6.98 19.78
N GLN A 102 -37.98 7.10 20.13
CA GLN A 102 -37.36 8.32 20.62
C GLN A 102 -36.62 9.06 19.51
N GLN A 103 -36.62 10.39 19.60
CA GLN A 103 -35.99 11.27 18.63
C GLN A 103 -35.36 12.47 19.33
N ASP A 104 -34.17 12.85 18.90
CA ASP A 104 -33.50 14.08 19.28
C ASP A 104 -33.39 15.01 18.06
N SER A 105 -33.71 16.29 18.22
CA SER A 105 -33.73 17.27 17.13
C SER A 105 -32.94 18.53 17.45
N GLY A 106 -32.50 19.23 16.40
CA GLY A 106 -31.72 20.47 16.53
C GLY A 106 -30.31 20.24 17.08
N ILE A 107 -29.76 19.04 16.90
CA ILE A 107 -28.44 18.65 17.39
C ILE A 107 -27.36 19.37 16.59
N THR A 108 -26.37 19.95 17.29
CA THR A 108 -25.24 20.68 16.67
C THR A 108 -23.87 20.09 16.99
N GLY A 109 -23.83 19.00 17.77
CA GLY A 109 -22.62 18.27 18.15
C GLY A 109 -22.94 16.78 18.29
N ASN A 110 -22.23 16.06 19.15
CA ASN A 110 -22.51 14.63 19.36
C ASN A 110 -23.92 14.42 19.94
N ALA A 111 -24.56 13.31 19.58
CA ALA A 111 -25.80 12.85 20.19
C ALA A 111 -25.64 11.42 20.70
N SER A 112 -26.21 11.12 21.86
CA SER A 112 -26.13 9.80 22.49
C SER A 112 -27.49 9.38 23.01
N HIS A 113 -27.81 8.09 22.85
CA HIS A 113 -29.06 7.51 23.31
C HIS A 113 -28.85 6.14 23.94
N SER A 114 -29.56 5.89 25.03
CA SER A 114 -29.52 4.62 25.76
C SER A 114 -30.76 3.79 25.45
N TYR A 115 -30.55 2.57 24.98
CA TYR A 115 -31.62 1.64 24.65
C TYR A 115 -31.98 0.78 25.85
N ALA A 116 -33.27 0.72 26.19
CA ALA A 116 -33.74 -0.06 27.34
C ALA A 116 -33.45 -1.57 27.19
N ASN A 117 -33.43 -2.08 25.95
CA ASN A 117 -33.21 -3.50 25.66
C ASN A 117 -32.01 -3.67 24.73
N ALA A 118 -31.36 -4.83 24.81
CA ALA A 118 -30.43 -5.26 23.77
C ALA A 118 -31.20 -5.53 22.47
N GLY A 119 -30.60 -5.21 21.33
CA GLY A 119 -31.30 -5.26 20.06
C GLY A 119 -30.47 -4.73 18.90
N THR A 120 -31.03 -4.82 17.69
CA THR A 120 -30.52 -4.10 16.53
C THR A 120 -31.53 -3.03 16.18
N TYR A 121 -31.07 -1.80 16.04
CA TYR A 121 -31.91 -0.62 15.85
C TYR A 121 -31.57 0.06 14.53
N SER A 122 -32.62 0.52 13.83
CA SER A 122 -32.49 1.35 12.63
C SER A 122 -32.46 2.81 13.06
N VAL A 123 -31.33 3.48 12.84
CA VAL A 123 -31.12 4.88 13.20
C VAL A 123 -31.17 5.73 11.95
N GLU A 124 -32.07 6.71 11.94
CA GLU A 124 -32.25 7.65 10.83
C GLU A 124 -31.71 9.03 11.18
N ILE A 125 -30.89 9.59 10.29
CA ILE A 125 -30.27 10.91 10.47
C ILE A 125 -30.74 11.83 9.34
N SER A 126 -31.36 12.94 9.71
CA SER A 126 -31.87 13.96 8.77
C SER A 126 -31.45 15.38 9.19
N GLY A 127 -31.53 16.33 8.27
CA GLY A 127 -31.02 17.69 8.48
C GLY A 127 -29.55 17.83 8.08
N ASP A 128 -28.89 18.88 8.57
CA ASP A 128 -27.51 19.20 8.18
C ASP A 128 -26.52 18.29 8.93
N PHE A 129 -26.04 17.24 8.26
CA PHE A 129 -25.05 16.29 8.79
C PHE A 129 -23.85 16.15 7.82
N PRO A 130 -22.97 17.15 7.74
CA PRO A 130 -22.00 17.29 6.65
C PRO A 130 -20.84 16.30 6.67
N HIS A 131 -20.57 15.64 7.79
CA HIS A 131 -19.41 14.76 7.95
C HIS A 131 -19.76 13.59 8.90
N PRO A 132 -19.85 12.34 8.39
CA PRO A 132 -20.03 11.17 9.23
C PRO A 132 -18.76 10.81 9.99
N TYR A 133 -18.90 10.36 11.23
CA TYR A 133 -17.80 9.96 12.10
C TYR A 133 -18.27 8.89 13.10
N PHE A 134 -18.47 7.65 12.64
CA PHE A 134 -19.29 6.68 13.40
C PHE A 134 -18.54 5.88 14.47
N CYS A 135 -17.27 5.52 14.26
CA CYS A 135 -16.58 4.50 15.07
C CYS A 135 -15.29 4.96 15.74
N ASP A 136 -15.01 6.27 15.79
CA ASP A 136 -13.88 6.76 16.57
C ASP A 136 -14.10 6.51 18.08
N LEU A 137 -13.03 6.13 18.78
CA LEU A 137 -12.97 5.78 20.20
C LEU A 137 -13.57 4.40 20.58
N SER A 138 -13.03 3.84 21.67
CA SER A 138 -13.17 2.44 22.11
C SER A 138 -14.59 1.90 22.36
N ALA A 139 -15.64 2.71 22.20
CA ALA A 139 -17.01 2.36 22.58
C ALA A 139 -17.85 1.79 21.43
N ASN A 140 -17.77 2.35 20.22
CA ASN A 140 -18.77 2.09 19.17
C ASN A 140 -18.27 1.24 17.99
N LYS A 141 -16.98 0.87 17.96
CA LYS A 141 -16.33 0.11 16.86
C LYS A 141 -17.10 -1.14 16.43
N ALA A 142 -17.72 -1.82 17.39
CA ALA A 142 -18.48 -3.04 17.15
C ALA A 142 -19.98 -2.80 16.93
N GLN A 143 -20.50 -1.60 17.23
CA GLN A 143 -21.94 -1.35 17.27
C GLN A 143 -22.52 -1.08 15.88
N LEU A 144 -21.86 -0.25 15.06
CA LEU A 144 -22.33 -0.01 13.69
C LEU A 144 -22.26 -1.31 12.88
N ARG A 145 -23.38 -1.70 12.27
CA ARG A 145 -23.50 -2.92 11.46
C ARG A 145 -23.62 -2.61 9.99
N SER A 146 -24.45 -1.64 9.62
CA SER A 146 -24.64 -1.34 8.21
C SER A 146 -25.08 0.09 7.92
N VAL A 147 -24.81 0.50 6.68
CA VAL A 147 -25.49 1.62 6.01
C VAL A 147 -26.56 1.02 5.10
N GLU A 148 -27.81 1.38 5.34
CA GLU A 148 -28.99 0.90 4.60
C GLU A 148 -29.46 1.89 3.55
N GLN A 149 -29.14 3.18 3.71
CA GLN A 149 -29.46 4.24 2.75
C GLN A 149 -28.56 5.45 2.99
N TRP A 150 -28.01 6.05 1.95
CA TRP A 150 -27.20 7.28 2.08
C TRP A 150 -28.05 8.54 2.18
N GLY A 151 -29.19 8.55 1.49
CA GLY A 151 -30.10 9.68 1.45
C GLY A 151 -29.54 10.85 0.64
N ASN A 152 -30.12 12.04 0.84
CA ASN A 152 -29.76 13.24 0.07
C ASN A 152 -28.76 14.17 0.82
N GLN A 153 -28.00 13.59 1.74
CA GLN A 153 -27.01 14.28 2.57
C GLN A 153 -25.95 14.99 1.71
N GLN A 154 -25.66 16.25 2.07
CA GLN A 154 -24.66 17.09 1.40
C GLN A 154 -23.29 16.91 2.06
N TRP A 155 -22.66 15.76 1.80
CA TRP A 155 -21.37 15.39 2.39
C TRP A 155 -20.27 16.40 2.03
N LYS A 156 -19.68 17.03 3.05
CA LYS A 156 -18.53 17.93 2.92
C LYS A 156 -17.20 17.20 3.10
N SER A 157 -17.22 16.10 3.84
CA SER A 157 -16.04 15.27 4.14
C SER A 157 -16.46 13.83 4.39
N MET A 158 -15.62 12.87 4.00
CA MET A 158 -15.70 11.46 4.40
C MET A 158 -14.47 11.03 5.21
N ASN A 159 -13.65 12.00 5.65
CA ASN A 159 -12.46 11.72 6.46
C ASN A 159 -12.82 10.85 7.67
N SER A 160 -12.19 9.67 7.80
CA SER A 160 -12.39 8.78 8.96
C SER A 160 -13.85 8.35 9.22
N ALA A 161 -14.75 8.42 8.24
CA ALA A 161 -16.18 8.18 8.48
C ALA A 161 -16.52 6.81 9.09
N PHE A 162 -15.81 5.78 8.65
CA PHE A 162 -15.93 4.39 9.08
C PHE A 162 -14.61 3.84 9.62
N GLU A 163 -13.72 4.73 10.09
CA GLU A 163 -12.46 4.33 10.72
C GLU A 163 -12.74 3.40 11.91
N ASP A 164 -12.06 2.25 11.96
CA ASP A 164 -12.22 1.18 12.94
C ASP A 164 -13.61 0.52 13.00
N CYS A 165 -14.52 0.78 12.05
CA CYS A 165 -15.80 0.07 11.96
C CYS A 165 -15.61 -1.35 11.41
N SER A 166 -15.04 -2.27 12.19
CA SER A 166 -14.63 -3.60 11.71
C SER A 166 -15.76 -4.49 11.19
N ASN A 167 -17.02 -4.17 11.52
CA ASN A 167 -18.21 -4.96 11.15
C ASN A 167 -19.11 -4.29 10.12
N VAL A 168 -18.73 -3.12 9.57
CA VAL A 168 -19.63 -2.35 8.71
C VAL A 168 -19.86 -3.04 7.36
N VAL A 169 -21.13 -3.07 6.96
CA VAL A 169 -21.63 -3.52 5.66
C VAL A 169 -22.37 -2.36 4.99
N ILE A 170 -22.42 -2.34 3.66
CA ILE A 170 -23.17 -1.35 2.89
C ILE A 170 -24.23 -2.13 2.12
N ASN A 171 -25.46 -2.09 2.63
CA ASN A 171 -26.64 -2.69 2.00
C ASN A 171 -27.39 -1.68 1.12
N ALA A 172 -27.03 -0.40 1.24
CA ALA A 172 -27.62 0.71 0.53
C ALA A 172 -27.70 0.46 -0.98
N SER A 173 -28.89 0.70 -1.54
CA SER A 173 -29.13 0.64 -2.99
C SER A 173 -28.85 1.96 -3.70
N ASP A 174 -28.81 3.06 -2.95
CA ASP A 174 -28.38 4.38 -3.41
C ASP A 174 -26.86 4.57 -3.20
N THR A 175 -26.29 5.60 -3.85
CA THR A 175 -24.88 5.97 -3.72
C THR A 175 -24.75 7.31 -2.99
N PRO A 176 -23.69 7.53 -2.19
CA PRO A 176 -23.49 8.82 -1.54
C PRO A 176 -23.24 9.93 -2.56
N ASN A 177 -23.83 11.11 -2.35
CA ASN A 177 -23.48 12.30 -3.12
C ASN A 177 -22.15 12.89 -2.65
N LEU A 178 -21.05 12.52 -3.31
CA LEU A 178 -19.70 12.94 -2.94
C LEU A 178 -19.23 14.22 -3.64
N ALA A 179 -20.07 14.92 -4.40
CA ALA A 179 -19.65 16.02 -5.27
C ALA A 179 -18.91 17.18 -4.55
N GLN A 180 -19.11 17.33 -3.24
CA GLN A 180 -18.47 18.34 -2.40
C GLN A 180 -17.36 17.78 -1.51
N VAL A 181 -17.15 16.47 -1.51
CA VAL A 181 -16.12 15.80 -0.73
C VAL A 181 -14.77 15.97 -1.42
N LYS A 182 -13.83 16.59 -0.69
CA LYS A 182 -12.41 16.70 -1.09
C LYS A 182 -11.52 15.71 -0.35
N ASP A 183 -11.91 15.32 0.86
CA ASP A 183 -11.13 14.47 1.74
C ASP A 183 -11.91 13.18 2.09
N MET A 184 -11.38 12.05 1.61
CA MET A 184 -11.82 10.70 1.99
C MET A 184 -10.75 9.97 2.80
N SER A 185 -9.73 10.66 3.30
CA SER A 185 -8.61 10.03 3.99
C SER A 185 -9.11 9.24 5.20
N ARG A 186 -8.57 8.04 5.39
CA ARG A 186 -8.89 7.11 6.48
C ARG A 186 -10.36 6.66 6.54
N MET A 187 -11.19 6.88 5.50
CA MET A 187 -12.63 6.56 5.56
C MET A 187 -12.92 5.13 6.03
N PHE A 188 -12.14 4.13 5.60
CA PHE A 188 -12.25 2.72 6.00
C PHE A 188 -11.01 2.20 6.73
N TYR A 189 -10.22 3.09 7.35
CA TYR A 189 -9.00 2.71 8.06
C TYR A 189 -9.30 1.66 9.15
N HIS A 190 -8.65 0.50 9.11
CA HIS A 190 -8.89 -0.67 9.99
C HIS A 190 -10.35 -1.17 10.04
N ALA A 191 -11.15 -0.93 8.99
CA ALA A 191 -12.42 -1.63 8.79
C ALA A 191 -12.15 -3.06 8.30
N GLU A 192 -11.65 -3.93 9.18
CA GLU A 192 -11.00 -5.21 8.80
C GLU A 192 -11.85 -6.14 7.92
N SER A 193 -13.17 -6.19 8.16
CA SER A 193 -14.12 -7.03 7.41
C SER A 193 -14.77 -6.33 6.22
N PHE A 194 -14.44 -5.07 5.96
CA PHE A 194 -15.03 -4.30 4.87
C PHE A 194 -14.66 -4.90 3.52
N ASN A 195 -15.67 -5.26 2.72
CA ASN A 195 -15.50 -5.86 1.39
C ASN A 195 -16.70 -5.57 0.48
N GLN A 196 -17.28 -4.38 0.60
CA GLN A 196 -18.52 -4.00 -0.08
C GLN A 196 -18.23 -3.36 -1.43
N ASN A 197 -19.07 -3.63 -2.43
CA ASN A 197 -18.91 -3.04 -3.76
C ASN A 197 -19.25 -1.54 -3.70
N ILE A 198 -18.27 -0.72 -4.07
CA ILE A 198 -18.35 0.74 -4.10
C ILE A 198 -17.87 1.31 -5.45
N ASN A 199 -17.80 0.47 -6.48
CA ASN A 199 -17.28 0.86 -7.80
C ASN A 199 -18.13 1.97 -8.46
N ASP A 200 -19.42 2.04 -8.13
CA ASP A 200 -20.35 3.02 -8.69
C ASP A 200 -20.32 4.39 -7.98
N TRP A 201 -19.44 4.57 -6.99
CA TRP A 201 -19.29 5.85 -6.30
C TRP A 201 -18.57 6.86 -7.19
N ASN A 202 -19.17 8.05 -7.33
CA ASN A 202 -18.52 9.16 -8.02
C ASN A 202 -17.49 9.86 -7.12
N VAL A 203 -16.20 9.57 -7.32
CA VAL A 203 -15.09 10.13 -6.54
C VAL A 203 -14.31 11.25 -7.25
N SER A 204 -14.79 11.72 -8.40
CA SER A 204 -14.10 12.70 -9.28
C SER A 204 -13.76 14.04 -8.62
N SER A 205 -14.43 14.41 -7.53
CA SER A 205 -14.16 15.64 -6.79
C SER A 205 -13.05 15.51 -5.74
N VAL A 206 -12.66 14.28 -5.38
CA VAL A 206 -11.80 13.97 -4.24
C VAL A 206 -10.34 14.24 -4.57
N THR A 207 -9.63 14.90 -3.66
CA THR A 207 -8.21 15.24 -3.85
C THR A 207 -7.27 14.52 -2.87
N ASN A 208 -7.80 13.98 -1.77
CA ASN A 208 -7.07 13.28 -0.72
C ASN A 208 -7.70 11.90 -0.43
N MET A 209 -6.95 10.83 -0.70
CA MET A 209 -7.33 9.43 -0.43
C MET A 209 -6.34 8.72 0.51
N ASN A 210 -5.61 9.48 1.33
CA ASN A 210 -4.61 8.92 2.24
C ASN A 210 -5.21 7.86 3.17
N ASN A 211 -4.60 6.68 3.22
CA ASN A 211 -4.98 5.55 4.07
C ASN A 211 -6.45 5.13 3.95
N LEU A 212 -7.10 5.39 2.79
CA LEU A 212 -8.54 5.14 2.60
C LEU A 212 -8.95 3.72 2.98
N PHE A 213 -8.17 2.72 2.56
CA PHE A 213 -8.39 1.30 2.79
C PHE A 213 -7.28 0.66 3.65
N ALA A 214 -6.47 1.44 4.36
CA ALA A 214 -5.38 0.85 5.12
C ALA A 214 -5.93 -0.04 6.25
N GLY A 215 -5.40 -1.25 6.40
CA GLY A 215 -5.86 -2.24 7.39
C GLY A 215 -7.16 -2.97 7.02
N THR A 216 -7.75 -2.74 5.84
CA THR A 216 -8.93 -3.47 5.36
C THR A 216 -8.56 -4.88 4.88
N ASN A 217 -8.30 -5.79 5.83
CA ASN A 217 -7.75 -7.13 5.55
C ASN A 217 -8.57 -7.92 4.50
N ALA A 218 -9.89 -7.78 4.50
CA ALA A 218 -10.80 -8.51 3.61
C ALA A 218 -11.13 -7.81 2.28
N PHE A 219 -10.79 -6.53 2.12
CA PHE A 219 -11.23 -5.73 0.98
C PHE A 219 -10.58 -6.19 -0.32
N ASN A 220 -11.42 -6.56 -1.31
CA ASN A 220 -10.98 -6.99 -2.63
C ASN A 220 -12.06 -6.72 -3.70
N GLN A 221 -12.71 -5.56 -3.65
CA GLN A 221 -13.75 -5.17 -4.60
C GLN A 221 -13.19 -4.30 -5.72
N ASP A 222 -13.85 -4.36 -6.88
CA ASP A 222 -13.50 -3.58 -8.06
C ASP A 222 -13.61 -2.07 -7.81
N LEU A 223 -12.65 -1.33 -8.35
CA LEU A 223 -12.55 0.14 -8.29
C LEU A 223 -12.22 0.74 -9.67
N SER A 224 -12.39 -0.03 -10.75
CA SER A 224 -12.00 0.37 -12.10
C SER A 224 -12.76 1.59 -12.63
N ASN A 225 -13.96 1.87 -12.11
CA ASN A 225 -14.81 2.97 -12.56
C ASN A 225 -14.49 4.30 -11.86
N TRP A 226 -13.60 4.28 -10.86
CA TRP A 226 -13.24 5.49 -10.13
C TRP A 226 -12.40 6.44 -10.99
N ASP A 227 -12.88 7.66 -11.16
CA ASP A 227 -12.09 8.77 -11.68
C ASP A 227 -11.26 9.39 -10.55
N VAL A 228 -9.96 9.07 -10.54
CA VAL A 228 -8.98 9.56 -9.56
C VAL A 228 -8.10 10.69 -10.10
N SER A 229 -8.43 11.28 -11.25
CA SER A 229 -7.61 12.30 -11.92
C SER A 229 -7.38 13.58 -11.09
N ALA A 230 -8.29 13.87 -10.16
CA ALA A 230 -8.16 15.00 -9.23
C ALA A 230 -7.34 14.69 -7.97
N VAL A 231 -7.00 13.41 -7.72
CA VAL A 231 -6.32 12.98 -6.49
C VAL A 231 -4.86 13.38 -6.52
N THR A 232 -4.41 14.05 -5.46
CA THR A 232 -3.02 14.51 -5.30
C THR A 232 -2.23 13.71 -4.26
N SER A 233 -2.92 12.97 -3.38
CA SER A 233 -2.31 12.23 -2.26
C SER A 233 -2.98 10.86 -2.08
N MET A 234 -2.18 9.80 -2.19
CA MET A 234 -2.60 8.38 -2.04
C MET A 234 -1.69 7.62 -1.04
N ASN A 235 -1.09 8.34 -0.10
CA ASN A 235 -0.21 7.77 0.92
C ASN A 235 -0.96 6.67 1.69
N GLY A 236 -0.39 5.46 1.69
CA GLY A 236 -0.90 4.33 2.45
C GLY A 236 -2.27 3.83 2.01
N MET A 237 -2.81 4.22 0.85
CA MET A 237 -4.21 3.96 0.46
C MET A 237 -4.65 2.50 0.66
N PHE A 238 -3.81 1.53 0.30
CA PHE A 238 -4.04 0.08 0.46
C PHE A 238 -3.06 -0.58 1.46
N SER A 239 -2.47 0.20 2.36
CA SER A 239 -1.49 -0.31 3.32
C SER A 239 -2.11 -1.38 4.23
N GLY A 240 -1.64 -2.61 4.18
CA GLY A 240 -2.18 -3.73 4.94
C GLY A 240 -3.51 -4.29 4.42
N ALA A 241 -3.98 -3.88 3.24
CA ALA A 241 -5.14 -4.48 2.57
C ALA A 241 -4.75 -5.84 1.98
N LYS A 242 -4.59 -6.85 2.84
CA LYS A 242 -3.93 -8.13 2.52
C LYS A 242 -4.58 -8.90 1.37
N ALA A 243 -5.91 -8.85 1.24
CA ALA A 243 -6.65 -9.54 0.20
C ALA A 243 -6.72 -8.79 -1.14
N PHE A 244 -6.40 -7.49 -1.15
CA PHE A 244 -6.63 -6.63 -2.30
C PHE A 244 -5.76 -7.03 -3.50
N ASN A 245 -6.40 -7.30 -4.65
CA ASN A 245 -5.75 -7.70 -5.89
C ASN A 245 -6.60 -7.38 -7.13
N GLN A 246 -7.14 -6.15 -7.19
CA GLN A 246 -8.01 -5.68 -8.28
C GLN A 246 -7.27 -4.78 -9.28
N GLU A 247 -7.83 -4.68 -10.48
CA GLU A 247 -7.23 -3.93 -11.59
C GLU A 247 -7.29 -2.42 -11.34
N LEU A 248 -6.13 -1.76 -11.41
CA LEU A 248 -5.99 -0.30 -11.22
C LEU A 248 -5.29 0.39 -12.40
N ASN A 249 -4.93 -0.36 -13.44
CA ASN A 249 -4.07 0.13 -14.53
C ASN A 249 -4.73 1.24 -15.38
N ASN A 250 -6.04 1.45 -15.25
CA ASN A 250 -6.78 2.49 -15.97
C ASN A 250 -6.87 3.81 -15.18
N TRP A 251 -6.40 3.86 -13.94
CA TRP A 251 -6.42 5.09 -13.14
C TRP A 251 -5.46 6.14 -13.69
N ASP A 252 -5.95 7.38 -13.83
CA ASP A 252 -5.11 8.54 -14.08
C ASP A 252 -4.52 9.06 -12.76
N VAL A 253 -3.29 8.67 -12.47
CA VAL A 253 -2.54 9.08 -11.27
C VAL A 253 -1.58 10.25 -11.55
N SER A 254 -1.72 10.94 -12.69
CA SER A 254 -0.76 11.97 -13.13
C SER A 254 -0.67 13.19 -12.21
N ALA A 255 -1.69 13.45 -11.40
CA ALA A 255 -1.72 14.52 -10.40
C ALA A 255 -1.15 14.12 -9.02
N VAL A 256 -0.88 12.83 -8.79
CA VAL A 256 -0.43 12.32 -7.48
C VAL A 256 1.04 12.68 -7.25
N THR A 257 1.34 13.24 -6.07
CA THR A 257 2.70 13.66 -5.70
C THR A 257 3.33 12.83 -4.57
N ASP A 258 2.51 12.13 -3.78
CA ASP A 258 2.90 11.26 -2.67
C ASP A 258 2.22 9.87 -2.78
N MET A 259 3.03 8.83 -2.98
CA MET A 259 2.63 7.41 -3.04
C MET A 259 3.28 6.56 -1.94
N LYS A 260 3.78 7.18 -0.86
CA LYS A 260 4.42 6.46 0.24
C LYS A 260 3.51 5.38 0.77
N GLY A 261 4.04 4.16 0.94
CA GLY A 261 3.34 3.04 1.55
C GLY A 261 2.06 2.59 0.86
N MET A 262 1.76 3.04 -0.38
CA MET A 262 0.45 2.85 -1.00
C MET A 262 -0.02 1.38 -1.01
N PHE A 263 0.88 0.42 -1.25
CA PHE A 263 0.63 -1.02 -1.22
C PHE A 263 1.44 -1.75 -0.13
N SER A 264 1.92 -1.03 0.88
CA SER A 264 2.71 -1.62 1.96
C SER A 264 1.91 -2.72 2.66
N GLY A 265 2.38 -3.96 2.70
CA GLY A 265 1.70 -5.10 3.32
C GLY A 265 0.47 -5.62 2.55
N ALA A 266 0.17 -5.09 1.36
CA ALA A 266 -0.86 -5.63 0.46
C ALA A 266 -0.37 -6.96 -0.17
N SER A 267 -0.30 -8.01 0.64
CA SER A 267 0.46 -9.22 0.34
C SER A 267 0.00 -9.99 -0.90
N SER A 268 -1.27 -9.84 -1.30
CA SER A 268 -1.85 -10.52 -2.47
C SER A 268 -1.78 -9.69 -3.76
N PHE A 269 -1.45 -8.39 -3.66
CA PHE A 269 -1.50 -7.49 -4.81
C PHE A 269 -0.45 -7.87 -5.86
N ASN A 270 -0.89 -8.11 -7.10
CA ASN A 270 -0.04 -8.49 -8.22
C ASN A 270 -0.66 -8.12 -9.57
N ARG A 271 -1.21 -6.90 -9.68
CA ARG A 271 -1.83 -6.36 -10.90
C ARG A 271 -0.94 -5.37 -11.64
N PRO A 272 -1.08 -5.26 -12.98
CA PRO A 272 -0.30 -4.33 -13.77
C PRO A 272 -0.55 -2.87 -13.33
N LEU A 273 0.50 -2.08 -13.34
CA LEU A 273 0.50 -0.63 -13.07
C LEU A 273 1.33 0.15 -14.12
N ASN A 274 1.65 -0.51 -15.23
CA ASN A 274 2.58 -0.01 -16.24
C ASN A 274 2.04 1.20 -17.03
N ASN A 275 0.73 1.48 -16.96
CA ASN A 275 0.10 2.64 -17.60
C ASN A 275 0.11 3.88 -16.70
N TRP A 276 0.48 3.77 -15.43
CA TRP A 276 0.49 4.90 -14.51
C TRP A 276 1.56 5.92 -14.90
N ASN A 277 1.15 7.19 -14.99
CA ASN A 277 2.06 8.31 -15.11
C ASN A 277 2.48 8.78 -13.70
N VAL A 278 3.67 8.38 -13.26
CA VAL A 278 4.22 8.73 -11.94
C VAL A 278 5.22 9.90 -11.97
N SER A 279 5.31 10.64 -13.08
CA SER A 279 6.31 11.72 -13.28
C SER A 279 6.15 12.94 -12.35
N ALA A 280 5.05 13.02 -11.60
CA ALA A 280 4.81 14.05 -10.57
C ALA A 280 5.20 13.58 -9.15
N VAL A 281 5.45 12.29 -8.95
CA VAL A 281 5.71 11.71 -7.64
C VAL A 281 7.10 12.11 -7.14
N THR A 282 7.18 12.54 -5.87
CA THR A 282 8.43 12.94 -5.23
C THR A 282 8.92 11.93 -4.18
N SER A 283 8.04 11.05 -3.68
CA SER A 283 8.39 9.99 -2.75
C SER A 283 7.60 8.71 -2.98
N MET A 284 8.34 7.60 -3.01
CA MET A 284 7.82 6.23 -3.14
C MET A 284 8.25 5.35 -1.95
N GLU A 285 8.52 5.98 -0.79
CA GLU A 285 9.00 5.29 0.41
C GLU A 285 8.02 4.19 0.80
N GLY A 286 8.51 2.95 0.90
CA GLY A 286 7.73 1.80 1.32
C GLY A 286 6.57 1.42 0.40
N MET A 287 6.48 1.94 -0.83
CA MET A 287 5.30 1.79 -1.70
C MET A 287 4.83 0.34 -1.84
N PHE A 288 5.76 -0.62 -1.99
CA PHE A 288 5.51 -2.05 -2.08
C PHE A 288 6.13 -2.86 -0.93
N ALA A 289 6.46 -2.20 0.20
CA ALA A 289 7.06 -2.89 1.35
C ALA A 289 6.14 -4.02 1.83
N GLY A 290 6.58 -5.29 1.81
CA GLY A 290 5.78 -6.43 2.23
C GLY A 290 4.66 -6.84 1.26
N ALA A 291 4.60 -6.25 0.05
CA ALA A 291 3.74 -6.70 -1.04
C ALA A 291 4.29 -8.00 -1.64
N ARG A 292 4.22 -9.10 -0.87
CA ARG A 292 4.94 -10.37 -1.11
C ARG A 292 4.73 -10.97 -2.51
N SER A 293 3.55 -10.78 -3.09
CA SER A 293 3.18 -11.34 -4.41
C SER A 293 3.49 -10.42 -5.58
N PHE A 294 3.81 -9.14 -5.34
CA PHE A 294 3.95 -8.16 -6.40
C PHE A 294 5.18 -8.46 -7.26
N ASN A 295 4.95 -8.66 -8.56
CA ASN A 295 6.00 -8.91 -9.55
C ASN A 295 5.52 -8.49 -10.96
N LYS A 296 4.97 -7.28 -11.07
CA LYS A 296 4.48 -6.73 -12.34
C LYS A 296 5.39 -5.64 -12.85
N ASP A 297 5.51 -5.60 -14.18
CA ASP A 297 6.37 -4.68 -14.88
C ASP A 297 5.99 -3.22 -14.57
N ILE A 298 6.99 -2.46 -14.14
CA ILE A 298 6.95 -1.02 -13.82
C ILE A 298 8.17 -0.31 -14.44
N SER A 299 8.83 -0.95 -15.41
CA SER A 299 10.01 -0.43 -16.10
C SER A 299 9.73 0.85 -16.89
N THR A 300 8.45 1.13 -17.20
CA THR A 300 7.97 2.29 -17.94
C THR A 300 7.80 3.55 -17.09
N TRP A 301 7.90 3.44 -15.76
CA TRP A 301 7.70 4.57 -14.86
C TRP A 301 8.81 5.63 -14.98
N ASP A 302 8.40 6.89 -15.15
CA ASP A 302 9.31 8.04 -15.01
C ASP A 302 9.44 8.43 -13.54
N VAL A 303 10.56 8.04 -12.93
CA VAL A 303 10.89 8.28 -11.52
C VAL A 303 11.87 9.44 -11.32
N ALA A 304 12.13 10.27 -12.34
CA ALA A 304 13.20 11.27 -12.32
C ALA A 304 13.07 12.35 -11.22
N LYS A 305 11.86 12.58 -10.70
CA LYS A 305 11.59 13.53 -9.59
C LYS A 305 11.58 12.89 -8.20
N VAL A 306 11.66 11.56 -8.11
CA VAL A 306 11.63 10.87 -6.82
C VAL A 306 12.95 11.12 -6.09
N THR A 307 12.86 11.56 -4.84
CA THR A 307 14.03 11.82 -3.98
C THR A 307 14.20 10.77 -2.88
N ASN A 308 13.13 10.06 -2.52
CA ASN A 308 13.13 9.05 -1.46
C ASN A 308 12.47 7.75 -1.96
N MET A 309 13.28 6.67 -2.02
CA MET A 309 12.90 5.30 -2.37
C MET A 309 13.17 4.31 -1.21
N GLY A 310 13.30 4.84 0.01
CA GLY A 310 13.54 4.02 1.20
C GLY A 310 12.48 2.92 1.34
N ALA A 311 12.91 1.70 1.59
CA ALA A 311 12.08 0.51 1.79
C ALA A 311 11.09 0.19 0.64
N MET A 312 11.24 0.77 -0.55
CA MET A 312 10.24 0.68 -1.62
C MET A 312 9.77 -0.75 -1.94
N PHE A 313 10.68 -1.72 -1.94
CA PHE A 313 10.42 -3.15 -2.16
C PHE A 313 10.80 -4.02 -0.96
N ALA A 314 10.94 -3.44 0.23
CA ALA A 314 11.37 -4.18 1.42
C ALA A 314 10.40 -5.34 1.72
N GLY A 315 10.82 -6.59 1.65
CA GLY A 315 10.00 -7.78 1.88
C GLY A 315 9.04 -8.11 0.73
N ALA A 316 9.14 -7.46 -0.43
CA ALA A 316 8.45 -7.85 -1.66
C ALA A 316 9.12 -9.10 -2.25
N SER A 317 8.94 -10.24 -1.59
CA SER A 317 9.75 -11.45 -1.81
C SER A 317 9.72 -12.00 -3.24
N SER A 318 8.65 -11.77 -3.99
CA SER A 318 8.52 -12.24 -5.38
C SER A 318 9.03 -11.26 -6.43
N PHE A 319 9.35 -10.02 -6.04
CA PHE A 319 9.69 -8.96 -6.98
C PHE A 319 11.04 -9.22 -7.66
N ASN A 320 11.05 -9.24 -8.98
CA ASN A 320 12.24 -9.43 -9.81
C ASN A 320 12.10 -8.79 -11.20
N GLN A 321 11.53 -7.59 -11.27
CA GLN A 321 11.31 -6.87 -12.53
C GLN A 321 12.49 -5.96 -12.89
N ASP A 322 12.74 -5.79 -14.18
CA ASP A 322 13.83 -4.96 -14.71
C ASP A 322 13.55 -3.48 -14.43
N LEU A 323 14.51 -2.81 -13.79
CA LEU A 323 14.47 -1.38 -13.45
C LEU A 323 15.61 -0.59 -14.11
N THR A 324 16.28 -1.18 -15.11
CA THR A 324 17.46 -0.59 -15.76
C THR A 324 17.18 0.80 -16.35
N ASN A 325 15.94 1.07 -16.78
CA ASN A 325 15.56 2.33 -17.42
C ASN A 325 15.19 3.46 -16.43
N TRP A 326 15.16 3.18 -15.14
CA TRP A 326 14.80 4.20 -14.14
C TRP A 326 15.90 5.24 -13.99
N ASN A 327 15.53 6.51 -14.13
CA ASN A 327 16.40 7.64 -13.79
C ASN A 327 16.31 7.95 -12.28
N VAL A 328 17.27 7.46 -11.51
CA VAL A 328 17.34 7.66 -10.05
C VAL A 328 18.32 8.77 -9.64
N SER A 329 18.77 9.63 -10.56
CA SER A 329 19.81 10.64 -10.28
C SER A 329 19.42 11.66 -9.20
N SER A 330 18.13 11.82 -8.93
CA SER A 330 17.59 12.73 -7.91
C SER A 330 17.40 12.06 -6.55
N VAL A 331 17.57 10.75 -6.45
CA VAL A 331 17.33 9.99 -5.22
C VAL A 331 18.46 10.23 -4.24
N THR A 332 18.12 10.61 -3.02
CA THR A 332 19.08 10.81 -1.92
C THR A 332 19.01 9.71 -0.87
N ASN A 333 17.86 9.02 -0.77
CA ASN A 333 17.65 7.93 0.20
C ASN A 333 17.17 6.63 -0.48
N MET A 334 17.97 5.56 -0.32
CA MET A 334 17.69 4.19 -0.77
C MET A 334 17.75 3.17 0.38
N ASN A 335 17.61 3.63 1.64
CA ASN A 335 17.69 2.74 2.79
C ASN A 335 16.69 1.59 2.67
N ALA A 336 17.13 0.34 2.86
CA ALA A 336 16.31 -0.86 2.81
C ALA A 336 15.51 -1.07 1.51
N MET A 337 15.85 -0.40 0.40
CA MET A 337 15.02 -0.41 -0.83
C MET A 337 14.63 -1.82 -1.30
N PHE A 338 15.54 -2.79 -1.23
CA PHE A 338 15.33 -4.19 -1.59
C PHE A 338 15.50 -5.16 -0.40
N ALA A 339 15.44 -4.65 0.84
CA ALA A 339 15.66 -5.49 2.01
C ALA A 339 14.64 -6.64 2.07
N GLY A 340 15.07 -7.90 1.98
CA GLY A 340 14.17 -9.07 1.97
C GLY A 340 13.43 -9.29 0.65
N ALA A 341 13.76 -8.57 -0.42
CA ALA A 341 13.30 -8.87 -1.78
C ALA A 341 14.03 -10.12 -2.30
N ALA A 342 13.64 -11.28 -1.76
CA ALA A 342 14.42 -12.52 -1.85
C ALA A 342 14.75 -12.98 -3.27
N MET A 343 13.87 -12.70 -4.25
CA MET A 343 14.04 -13.08 -5.65
C MET A 343 14.69 -12.01 -6.52
N PHE A 344 14.94 -10.81 -6.00
CA PHE A 344 15.44 -9.70 -6.79
C PHE A 344 16.89 -9.92 -7.22
N ASN A 345 17.14 -9.96 -8.53
CA ASN A 345 18.48 -10.15 -9.10
C ASN A 345 18.61 -9.46 -10.47
N GLN A 346 18.00 -8.29 -10.64
CA GLN A 346 18.07 -7.52 -11.89
C GLN A 346 19.22 -6.53 -11.88
N LYS A 347 19.82 -6.30 -13.06
CA LYS A 347 20.90 -5.33 -13.22
C LYS A 347 20.40 -3.92 -12.88
N LEU A 348 21.24 -3.15 -12.20
CA LEU A 348 20.94 -1.77 -11.81
C LEU A 348 21.96 -0.79 -12.42
N ASN A 349 21.75 -0.42 -13.68
CA ASN A 349 22.62 0.54 -14.38
C ASN A 349 22.26 2.00 -14.04
N TRP A 350 22.35 2.33 -12.76
CA TRP A 350 21.85 3.57 -12.20
C TRP A 350 22.96 4.58 -11.91
N THR A 351 22.61 5.87 -11.96
CA THR A 351 23.44 6.96 -11.46
C THR A 351 23.02 7.28 -10.03
N VAL A 352 23.85 6.93 -9.05
CA VAL A 352 23.55 7.03 -7.61
C VAL A 352 24.36 8.11 -6.87
N ALA A 353 25.00 9.02 -7.60
CA ALA A 353 25.91 10.04 -7.06
C ALA A 353 25.27 11.01 -6.05
N ALA A 354 23.93 11.11 -6.03
CA ALA A 354 23.19 11.94 -5.06
C ALA A 354 22.79 11.17 -3.78
N VAL A 355 22.94 9.85 -3.75
CA VAL A 355 22.50 9.01 -2.64
C VAL A 355 23.43 9.19 -1.45
N THR A 356 22.88 9.49 -0.29
CA THR A 356 23.62 9.63 0.97
C THR A 356 23.38 8.45 1.93
N ASN A 357 22.25 7.74 1.77
CA ASN A 357 21.87 6.62 2.63
C ASN A 357 21.53 5.35 1.82
N MET A 358 22.33 4.30 2.00
CA MET A 358 22.13 2.95 1.44
C MET A 358 22.04 1.87 2.53
N SER A 359 21.77 2.24 3.79
CA SER A 359 21.67 1.29 4.90
C SER A 359 20.67 0.18 4.59
N SER A 360 21.08 -1.06 4.77
CA SER A 360 20.26 -2.26 4.54
C SER A 360 19.69 -2.42 3.12
N MET A 361 20.18 -1.68 2.11
CA MET A 361 19.55 -1.63 0.78
C MET A 361 19.26 -3.01 0.18
N PHE A 362 20.15 -3.98 0.35
CA PHE A 362 20.02 -5.36 -0.11
C PHE A 362 20.03 -6.38 1.04
N ALA A 363 19.77 -5.96 2.28
CA ALA A 363 19.77 -6.88 3.42
C ALA A 363 18.77 -8.02 3.18
N ALA A 364 19.18 -9.28 3.32
CA ALA A 364 18.39 -10.48 3.05
C ALA A 364 17.81 -10.57 1.61
N ALA A 365 18.33 -9.83 0.64
CA ALA A 365 18.05 -10.03 -0.78
C ALA A 365 18.81 -11.27 -1.28
N GLY A 366 18.33 -12.46 -0.90
CA GLY A 366 19.09 -13.71 -0.98
C GLY A 366 19.59 -14.11 -2.36
N ALA A 367 18.89 -13.71 -3.44
CA ALA A 367 19.28 -14.00 -4.83
C ALA A 367 20.18 -12.92 -5.47
N PHE A 368 20.35 -11.76 -4.83
CA PHE A 368 21.00 -10.61 -5.47
C PHE A 368 22.51 -10.84 -5.63
N ASN A 369 22.99 -10.78 -6.87
CA ASN A 369 24.42 -10.93 -7.20
C ASN A 369 24.81 -10.15 -8.47
N GLN A 370 24.29 -8.93 -8.62
CA GLN A 370 24.57 -8.10 -9.80
C GLN A 370 25.76 -7.17 -9.57
N ASP A 371 26.47 -6.87 -10.65
CA ASP A 371 27.62 -5.97 -10.63
C ASP A 371 27.19 -4.52 -10.31
N LEU A 372 27.83 -3.94 -9.30
CA LEU A 372 27.62 -2.58 -8.81
C LEU A 372 28.93 -1.76 -8.85
N ASN A 373 30.01 -2.30 -9.41
CA ASN A 373 31.34 -1.73 -9.29
C ASN A 373 31.45 -0.33 -9.93
N GLU A 374 30.61 0.01 -10.91
CA GLU A 374 30.62 1.33 -11.56
C GLU A 374 29.75 2.39 -10.84
N TRP A 375 29.13 2.06 -9.71
CA TRP A 375 28.38 3.06 -8.95
C TRP A 375 29.30 4.10 -8.31
N ASP A 376 28.96 5.38 -8.50
CA ASP A 376 29.56 6.48 -7.75
C ASP A 376 28.85 6.61 -6.40
N VAL A 377 29.49 6.09 -5.35
CA VAL A 377 29.01 6.12 -3.96
C VAL A 377 29.71 7.18 -3.12
N SER A 378 30.41 8.14 -3.74
CA SER A 378 31.23 9.14 -3.04
C SER A 378 30.45 10.06 -2.09
N ALA A 379 29.13 10.20 -2.29
CA ALA A 379 28.24 10.94 -1.41
C ALA A 379 27.62 10.11 -0.27
N VAL A 380 27.79 8.79 -0.28
CA VAL A 380 27.16 7.90 0.72
C VAL A 380 27.86 8.05 2.06
N THR A 381 27.09 8.38 3.10
CA THR A 381 27.60 8.51 4.48
C THR A 381 27.22 7.30 5.34
N THR A 382 26.18 6.55 4.96
CA THR A 382 25.73 5.37 5.70
C THR A 382 25.35 4.20 4.78
N MET A 383 25.94 3.04 5.05
CA MET A 383 25.68 1.77 4.36
C MET A 383 25.71 0.57 5.31
N SER A 384 25.42 0.80 6.60
CA SER A 384 25.26 -0.27 7.60
C SER A 384 24.33 -1.37 7.11
N SER A 385 24.72 -2.63 7.32
CA SER A 385 23.97 -3.82 6.91
C SER A 385 23.57 -3.90 5.43
N MET A 386 24.19 -3.12 4.52
CA MET A 386 23.76 -3.00 3.12
C MET A 386 23.54 -4.35 2.42
N PHE A 387 24.38 -5.35 2.68
CA PHE A 387 24.30 -6.70 2.13
C PHE A 387 24.10 -7.78 3.21
N ALA A 388 23.75 -7.43 4.45
CA ALA A 388 23.61 -8.41 5.53
C ALA A 388 22.59 -9.50 5.14
N GLY A 389 23.00 -10.77 5.11
CA GLY A 389 22.16 -11.90 4.69
C GLY A 389 21.90 -12.02 3.18
N ALA A 390 22.55 -11.23 2.32
CA ALA A 390 22.50 -11.38 0.87
C ALA A 390 23.45 -12.51 0.41
N TYR A 391 23.12 -13.75 0.75
CA TYR A 391 24.06 -14.89 0.66
C TYR A 391 24.61 -15.19 -0.74
N ALA A 392 23.92 -14.80 -1.82
CA ALA A 392 24.41 -14.96 -3.19
C ALA A 392 25.41 -13.87 -3.61
N PHE A 393 25.52 -12.76 -2.87
CA PHE A 393 26.31 -11.62 -3.29
C PHE A 393 27.81 -11.94 -3.25
N ASN A 394 28.44 -11.92 -4.42
CA ASN A 394 29.86 -12.16 -4.60
C ASN A 394 30.38 -11.38 -5.83
N GLN A 395 30.30 -10.05 -5.75
CA GLN A 395 30.82 -9.13 -6.76
C GLN A 395 31.94 -8.27 -6.19
N THR A 396 32.78 -7.72 -7.07
CA THR A 396 33.80 -6.75 -6.66
C THR A 396 33.17 -5.37 -6.45
N LEU A 397 33.63 -4.66 -5.42
CA LEU A 397 33.28 -3.26 -5.13
C LEU A 397 34.53 -2.37 -5.10
N LYS A 398 35.60 -2.81 -5.78
CA LYS A 398 36.93 -2.19 -5.75
C LYS A 398 36.90 -0.71 -6.13
N LYS A 399 36.05 -0.33 -7.08
CA LYS A 399 36.01 1.04 -7.61
C LYS A 399 35.30 2.03 -6.72
N TRP A 400 34.47 1.57 -5.77
CA TRP A 400 33.72 2.44 -4.88
C TRP A 400 34.63 3.42 -4.13
N ASP A 401 34.22 4.68 -4.09
CA ASP A 401 34.82 5.70 -3.25
C ASP A 401 34.02 5.79 -1.95
N VAL A 402 34.54 5.17 -0.90
CA VAL A 402 33.89 5.13 0.43
C VAL A 402 34.44 6.20 1.37
N GLY A 403 35.09 7.25 0.84
CA GLY A 403 35.76 8.27 1.64
C GLY A 403 34.84 9.13 2.52
N ALA A 404 33.54 9.18 2.21
CA ALA A 404 32.52 9.89 2.99
C ALA A 404 31.78 9.00 4.00
N VAL A 405 32.02 7.69 4.02
CA VAL A 405 31.23 6.76 4.83
C VAL A 405 31.61 6.90 6.32
N GLU A 406 30.60 7.16 7.14
CA GLU A 406 30.72 7.22 8.60
C GLU A 406 30.24 5.92 9.27
N LYS A 407 29.25 5.24 8.66
CA LYS A 407 28.63 4.02 9.22
C LYS A 407 28.59 2.89 8.20
N MET A 408 29.33 1.82 8.50
CA MET A 408 29.49 0.62 7.66
C MET A 408 29.42 -0.68 8.48
N ASP A 409 28.82 -0.61 9.66
CA ASP A 409 28.68 -1.74 10.56
C ASP A 409 27.81 -2.84 9.92
N ASP A 410 28.21 -4.09 10.13
CA ASP A 410 27.51 -5.28 9.64
C ASP A 410 27.23 -5.31 8.12
N MET A 411 27.96 -4.53 7.30
CA MET A 411 27.69 -4.38 5.86
C MET A 411 27.51 -5.73 5.13
N PHE A 412 28.35 -6.72 5.45
CA PHE A 412 28.29 -8.07 4.90
C PHE A 412 27.91 -9.13 5.94
N GLY A 413 27.12 -8.80 6.96
CA GLY A 413 26.70 -9.73 8.01
C GLY A 413 26.22 -11.08 7.46
N GLY A 414 26.94 -12.16 7.75
CA GLY A 414 26.63 -13.52 7.27
C GLY A 414 26.91 -13.80 5.78
N VAL A 415 27.44 -12.84 5.02
CA VAL A 415 27.85 -12.99 3.61
C VAL A 415 29.32 -13.41 3.51
N SER A 416 29.67 -14.13 2.44
CA SER A 416 31.05 -14.56 2.14
C SER A 416 31.45 -14.15 0.73
N LEU A 417 32.20 -13.05 0.60
CA LEU A 417 32.85 -12.74 -0.67
C LEU A 417 33.94 -13.77 -0.95
N SER A 418 34.13 -14.10 -2.22
CA SER A 418 35.32 -14.84 -2.64
C SER A 418 36.59 -14.05 -2.30
N THR A 419 37.69 -14.75 -2.03
CA THR A 419 38.98 -14.11 -1.71
C THR A 419 39.44 -13.15 -2.80
N ALA A 420 39.21 -13.47 -4.08
CA ALA A 420 39.54 -12.56 -5.18
C ALA A 420 38.76 -11.24 -5.11
N ASN A 421 37.46 -11.29 -4.78
CA ASN A 421 36.63 -10.09 -4.66
C ASN A 421 36.95 -9.30 -3.40
N TYR A 422 37.25 -9.97 -2.28
CA TYR A 422 37.61 -9.28 -1.05
C TYR A 422 39.01 -8.64 -1.14
N ASP A 423 39.99 -9.34 -1.72
CA ASP A 423 41.32 -8.77 -2.02
C ASP A 423 41.21 -7.52 -2.90
N ALA A 424 40.36 -7.57 -3.93
CA ALA A 424 40.11 -6.45 -4.82
C ALA A 424 39.47 -5.26 -4.08
N LEU A 425 38.50 -5.53 -3.18
CA LEU A 425 37.87 -4.52 -2.34
C LEU A 425 38.91 -3.83 -1.44
N LEU A 426 39.67 -4.61 -0.66
CA LEU A 426 40.70 -4.08 0.24
C LEU A 426 41.73 -3.22 -0.52
N SER A 427 42.22 -3.74 -1.65
CA SER A 427 43.19 -3.03 -2.49
C SER A 427 42.63 -1.75 -3.09
N GLY A 428 41.34 -1.71 -3.42
CA GLY A 428 40.70 -0.52 -3.97
C GLY A 428 40.49 0.57 -2.92
N TRP A 429 39.96 0.17 -1.77
CA TRP A 429 39.54 1.11 -0.72
C TRP A 429 40.73 1.68 0.03
N SER A 430 41.76 0.88 0.34
CA SER A 430 43.00 1.36 0.99
C SER A 430 43.75 2.44 0.21
N ALA A 431 43.50 2.55 -1.10
CA ALA A 431 44.09 3.58 -1.96
C ALA A 431 43.29 4.91 -1.97
N ARG A 432 42.18 5.01 -1.22
CA ARG A 432 41.33 6.20 -1.13
C ARG A 432 41.70 7.05 0.07
N SER A 433 41.18 8.29 0.10
CA SER A 433 41.16 9.10 1.32
C SER A 433 39.93 8.71 2.11
N LEU A 434 40.13 8.17 3.32
CA LEU A 434 39.04 7.57 4.11
C LEU A 434 38.78 8.33 5.42
N GLN A 435 37.58 8.17 5.96
CA GLN A 435 37.31 8.51 7.36
C GLN A 435 38.04 7.55 8.29
N SER A 436 38.48 8.05 9.44
CA SER A 436 39.00 7.23 10.52
C SER A 436 37.89 6.62 11.37
N ASP A 437 38.22 5.60 12.17
CA ASP A 437 37.33 5.02 13.21
C ASP A 437 36.05 4.35 12.68
N VAL A 438 35.99 4.02 11.39
CA VAL A 438 34.85 3.32 10.78
C VAL A 438 34.79 1.88 11.28
N ILE A 439 33.60 1.44 11.67
CA ILE A 439 33.31 0.02 11.95
C ILE A 439 32.90 -0.62 10.64
N PHE A 440 33.64 -1.66 10.20
CA PHE A 440 33.37 -2.38 8.96
C PHE A 440 33.29 -3.88 9.21
N SER A 441 32.29 -4.54 8.63
CA SER A 441 32.15 -5.99 8.66
C SER A 441 32.14 -6.53 7.24
N ALA A 442 33.16 -7.33 6.89
CA ALA A 442 33.20 -8.11 5.66
C ALA A 442 32.56 -9.50 5.81
N GLY A 443 31.84 -9.73 6.92
CA GLY A 443 31.15 -11.00 7.18
C GLY A 443 32.13 -12.14 7.37
N ASN A 444 31.92 -13.23 6.63
CA ASN A 444 32.77 -14.43 6.67
C ASN A 444 33.89 -14.40 5.61
N SER A 445 34.08 -13.27 4.91
CA SER A 445 35.02 -13.14 3.79
C SER A 445 36.47 -13.27 4.27
N LYS A 446 37.29 -14.01 3.52
CA LYS A 446 38.73 -14.19 3.80
C LYS A 446 39.59 -13.58 2.71
N TYR A 447 40.69 -12.95 3.10
CA TYR A 447 41.64 -12.31 2.18
C TYR A 447 42.94 -13.12 2.05
N SER A 448 43.68 -12.91 0.96
CA SER A 448 44.99 -13.56 0.76
C SER A 448 46.13 -12.73 1.34
N SER A 449 47.31 -13.33 1.47
CA SER A 449 48.52 -12.61 1.88
C SER A 449 48.87 -11.41 0.99
N ASN A 450 48.41 -11.39 -0.27
CA ASN A 450 48.63 -10.26 -1.18
C ASN A 450 47.84 -9.01 -0.78
N ALA A 451 46.73 -9.17 -0.05
CA ALA A 451 45.89 -8.07 0.41
C ALA A 451 46.26 -7.60 1.84
N GLN A 452 47.23 -8.24 2.51
CA GLN A 452 47.59 -7.90 3.89
C GLN A 452 47.96 -6.42 4.04
N SER A 453 48.84 -5.89 3.18
CA SER A 453 49.23 -4.48 3.28
C SER A 453 48.06 -3.52 3.06
N ALA A 454 47.08 -3.89 2.22
CA ALA A 454 45.88 -3.10 2.01
C ALA A 454 44.95 -3.15 3.23
N HIS A 455 44.80 -4.33 3.85
CA HIS A 455 44.10 -4.51 5.11
C HIS A 455 44.74 -3.67 6.23
N ASP A 456 46.07 -3.73 6.39
CA ASP A 456 46.82 -2.98 7.41
C ASP A 456 46.64 -1.45 7.25
N VAL A 457 46.52 -0.94 6.03
CA VAL A 457 46.22 0.48 5.82
C VAL A 457 44.88 0.85 6.45
N LEU A 458 43.84 0.04 6.27
CA LEU A 458 42.51 0.30 6.84
C LEU A 458 42.55 0.24 8.38
N THR A 459 43.19 -0.78 8.96
CA THR A 459 43.23 -0.96 10.42
C THR A 459 44.20 -0.03 11.12
N ASP A 460 45.40 0.18 10.57
CA ASP A 460 46.49 0.84 11.31
C ASP A 460 46.58 2.33 10.98
N SER A 461 46.34 2.70 9.71
CA SER A 461 46.41 4.10 9.28
C SER A 461 45.09 4.84 9.49
N TYR A 462 43.95 4.16 9.24
CA TYR A 462 42.63 4.73 9.41
C TYR A 462 41.91 4.28 10.70
N ASN A 463 42.51 3.41 11.51
CA ASN A 463 41.91 2.92 12.77
C ASN A 463 40.53 2.25 12.57
N TRP A 464 40.31 1.59 11.42
CA TRP A 464 39.05 0.88 11.19
C TRP A 464 38.94 -0.34 12.11
N LYS A 465 37.74 -0.55 12.66
CA LYS A 465 37.41 -1.76 13.42
C LYS A 465 36.79 -2.78 12.47
N MET A 466 37.62 -3.68 11.95
CA MET A 466 37.24 -4.66 10.96
C MET A 466 36.82 -6.00 11.59
N THR A 467 35.75 -6.60 11.06
CA THR A 467 35.36 -7.99 11.33
C THR A 467 35.30 -8.74 10.00
N ASP A 468 36.12 -9.77 9.85
CA ASP A 468 36.16 -10.64 8.68
C ASP A 468 36.62 -12.06 9.04
N GLY A 469 36.76 -12.94 8.04
CA GLY A 469 37.20 -14.32 8.21
C GLY A 469 38.71 -14.51 8.39
N GLY A 470 39.49 -13.42 8.42
CA GLY A 470 40.94 -13.41 8.49
C GLY A 470 41.66 -13.75 7.18
N MET A 471 42.99 -13.81 7.25
CA MET A 471 43.82 -14.28 6.14
C MET A 471 43.62 -15.80 5.92
N ASN A 472 43.57 -16.20 4.65
CA ASN A 472 43.58 -17.60 4.21
C ASN A 472 44.89 -18.35 4.49
#